data_AF-A0A2G9EG33-F1
#
_entry.id   AF-A0A2G9EG33-F1
#
_cell.length_a   1.000
_cell.length_b   1.000
_cell.length_c   1.000
_cell.angle_alpha   90.00
_cell.angle_beta   90.00
_cell.angle_gamma   90.00
#
_symmetry.space_group_name_H-M   'P 1'
#
loop_
_entity.id
_entity.type
_entity.pdbx_description
1 polymer ?
#
loop_
_entity_poly.entity_id
_entity_poly.type
_entity_poly.pdbx_seq_one_letter_code
_entity_poly.pdbx_strand_id
1 'polypeptide(L)'
;MIEITKEKDEIEIVKSYKKIIKYSQAFMIFVILLFSFITFKLSEMIFNPLSIMFFIYFIIFSFFAISYEKITIKENYILLEAIRNNKSICYSQKIFLDEINKIYFKSSFWGGRLDLLTYSIVTFDRYLKIETTEKTYSFGKEIDYEDYLKINKILIDKVREYKAEKIILDKERNREEELEAMYNLGIEERYIEILNAIIDEEKLFISKKEENFLIDTINKSKDSQERDFYVFYVDYLSKKEYENKKVLVGYNGVDGKEVTMSKLKEDINKLRDDRSTFK
;
A
#
# COMPACT_ATOMS: atom_id res chain seq x y z
N MET A 1 13.74 19.94 14.26
CA MET A 1 12.33 20.32 14.17
C MET A 1 11.72 19.54 13.04
N ILE A 2 10.66 18.80 13.34
CA ILE A 2 9.84 18.10 12.37
C ILE A 2 8.55 18.89 12.20
N GLU A 3 8.16 19.05 10.96
CA GLU A 3 6.90 19.65 10.55
C GLU A 3 6.10 18.57 9.82
N ILE A 4 4.85 18.39 10.22
CA ILE A 4 3.91 17.46 9.57
C ILE A 4 2.77 18.30 9.03
N THR A 5 2.59 18.28 7.72
CA THR A 5 1.52 18.98 7.00
C THR A 5 0.62 17.95 6.35
N LYS A 6 -0.69 18.16 6.45
CA LYS A 6 -1.71 17.30 5.83
C LYS A 6 -2.54 18.16 4.88
N GLU A 7 -2.43 17.92 3.59
CA GLU A 7 -3.25 18.56 2.56
C GLU A 7 -4.05 17.50 1.83
N LYS A 8 -5.38 17.49 2.07
CA LYS A 8 -6.34 16.53 1.52
C LYS A 8 -5.86 15.07 1.61
N ASP A 9 -5.23 14.57 0.55
CA ASP A 9 -4.83 13.19 0.31
C ASP A 9 -3.31 12.96 0.45
N GLU A 10 -2.54 14.03 0.67
CA GLU A 10 -1.10 13.98 0.85
C GLU A 10 -0.69 14.37 2.28
N ILE A 11 0.25 13.62 2.83
CA ILE A 11 0.89 13.94 4.12
C ILE A 11 2.37 14.20 3.85
N GLU A 12 2.82 15.40 4.17
CA GLU A 12 4.22 15.78 4.09
C GLU A 12 4.84 15.82 5.48
N ILE A 13 6.03 15.23 5.60
CA ILE A 13 6.82 15.18 6.84
C ILE A 13 8.19 15.74 6.51
N VAL A 14 8.51 16.89 7.08
CA VAL A 14 9.75 17.64 6.79
C VAL A 14 10.61 17.71 8.04
N LYS A 15 11.86 17.26 7.93
CA LYS A 15 12.89 17.44 8.95
C LYS A 15 13.87 18.53 8.49
N SER A 16 13.95 19.61 9.26
CA SER A 16 14.90 20.70 9.02
C SER A 16 16.24 20.45 9.73
N TYR A 17 17.33 20.71 9.00
CA TYR A 17 18.73 20.72 9.46
C TYR A 17 19.31 22.14 9.51
N LYS A 18 18.53 23.17 9.14
CA LYS A 18 19.02 24.56 9.10
C LYS A 18 19.65 25.04 10.40
N LYS A 19 19.13 24.63 11.56
CA LYS A 19 19.70 24.99 12.87
C LYS A 19 21.11 24.43 13.03
N ILE A 20 21.31 23.15 12.69
CA ILE A 20 22.60 22.47 12.76
C ILE A 20 23.56 23.12 11.77
N ILE A 21 23.13 23.35 10.52
CA ILE A 21 23.97 24.00 9.51
C ILE A 21 24.41 25.39 9.96
N LYS A 22 23.51 26.23 10.49
CA LYS A 22 23.86 27.56 11.00
C LYS A 22 24.89 27.49 12.11
N TYR A 23 24.76 26.53 13.03
CA TYR A 23 25.73 26.31 14.09
C TYR A 23 27.09 25.85 13.52
N SER A 24 27.09 24.89 12.61
CA SER A 24 28.31 24.44 11.92
C SER A 24 28.99 25.55 11.13
N GLN A 25 28.22 26.42 10.47
CA GLN A 25 28.74 27.60 9.78
C GLN A 25 29.39 28.58 10.75
N ALA A 26 28.73 28.90 11.87
CA ALA A 26 29.29 29.78 12.89
C ALA A 26 30.57 29.20 13.50
N PHE A 27 30.58 27.89 13.78
CA PHE A 27 31.77 27.18 14.28
C PHE A 27 32.92 27.21 13.28
N MET A 28 32.64 26.97 11.99
CA MET A 28 33.64 27.05 10.93
C MET A 28 34.25 28.45 10.81
N ILE A 29 33.42 29.51 10.87
CA ILE A 29 33.89 30.89 10.87
C ILE A 29 34.80 31.14 12.09
N PHE A 30 34.39 30.67 13.28
CA PHE A 30 35.21 30.77 14.49
C PHE A 30 36.56 30.06 14.35
N VAL A 31 36.60 28.85 13.77
CA VAL A 31 37.84 28.11 13.51
C VAL A 31 38.73 28.86 12.51
N ILE A 32 38.16 29.41 11.44
CA ILE A 32 38.89 30.21 10.46
C ILE A 32 39.51 31.45 11.14
N LEU A 33 38.77 32.12 12.02
CA LEU A 33 39.26 33.28 12.79
C LEU A 33 40.38 32.89 13.76
N LEU A 34 40.22 31.78 14.50
CA LEU A 34 41.22 31.27 15.43
C LEU A 34 42.52 30.89 14.69
N PHE A 35 42.39 30.18 13.57
CA PHE A 35 43.54 29.80 12.74
C PHE A 35 44.23 31.05 12.18
N SER A 36 43.46 32.03 11.69
CA SER A 36 43.99 33.30 11.21
C SER A 36 44.81 34.02 12.29
N PHE A 37 44.32 34.06 13.54
CA PHE A 37 45.02 34.67 14.67
C PHE A 37 46.33 33.95 15.03
N ILE A 38 46.35 32.61 15.01
CA ILE A 38 47.55 31.81 15.24
C ILE A 38 48.58 32.05 14.12
N THR A 39 48.14 32.09 12.86
CA THR A 39 49.01 32.32 11.71
C THR A 39 49.53 33.76 11.62
N PHE A 40 48.81 34.74 12.17
CA PHE A 40 49.20 36.16 12.15
C PHE A 40 50.51 36.44 12.88
N LYS A 41 50.91 35.60 13.85
CA LYS A 41 52.21 35.71 14.52
C LYS A 41 53.38 35.15 13.71
N LEU A 42 53.13 34.43 12.61
CA LEU A 42 54.16 33.67 11.87
C LEU A 42 54.45 34.15 10.45
N SER A 43 53.62 35.00 9.84
CA SER A 43 53.95 35.90 8.73
C SER A 43 52.67 36.47 8.13
N GLU A 44 52.79 37.63 7.50
CA GLU A 44 51.78 38.24 6.63
C GLU A 44 51.28 37.23 5.60
N MET A 45 50.10 36.63 5.76
CA MET A 45 49.34 36.08 4.63
C MET A 45 47.92 35.68 5.05
N ILE A 46 46.96 36.57 4.80
CA ILE A 46 45.53 36.25 4.76
C ILE A 46 45.23 35.20 3.64
N PHE A 47 46.17 34.95 2.73
CA PHE A 47 46.07 34.06 1.57
C PHE A 47 46.99 32.81 1.61
N ASN A 48 47.28 32.26 2.79
CA ASN A 48 47.95 30.95 2.85
C ASN A 48 47.09 29.88 2.13
N PRO A 49 47.67 28.98 1.29
CA PRO A 49 46.93 27.89 0.65
C PRO A 49 45.98 27.11 1.58
N LEU A 50 46.36 26.93 2.86
CA LEU A 50 45.51 26.31 3.88
C LEU A 50 44.26 27.14 4.20
N SER A 51 44.37 28.46 4.36
CA SER A 51 43.21 29.32 4.62
C SER A 51 42.26 29.32 3.43
N ILE A 52 42.80 29.38 2.21
CA ILE A 52 42.03 29.28 0.96
C ILE A 52 41.24 27.96 0.91
N MET A 53 41.86 26.84 1.28
CA MET A 53 41.18 25.54 1.33
C MET A 53 40.00 25.53 2.31
N PHE A 54 40.15 26.13 3.51
CA PHE A 54 39.05 26.27 4.48
C PHE A 54 37.92 27.16 3.95
N PHE A 55 38.24 28.27 3.26
CA PHE A 55 37.25 29.14 2.65
C PHE A 55 36.46 28.43 1.53
N ILE A 56 37.14 27.70 0.65
CA ILE A 56 36.49 26.91 -0.40
C ILE A 56 35.56 25.86 0.22
N TYR A 57 36.03 25.15 1.25
CA TYR A 57 35.21 24.17 1.96
C TYR A 57 33.98 24.82 2.62
N PHE A 58 34.14 25.99 3.26
CA PHE A 58 33.05 26.76 3.84
C PHE A 58 31.98 27.15 2.80
N ILE A 59 32.41 27.60 1.61
CA ILE A 59 31.51 27.93 0.50
C ILE A 59 30.76 26.67 0.05
N ILE A 60 31.47 25.59 -0.23
CA ILE A 60 30.86 24.31 -0.67
C ILE A 60 29.86 23.82 0.37
N PHE A 61 30.25 23.75 1.63
CA PHE A 61 29.37 23.32 2.72
C PHE A 61 28.12 24.19 2.82
N SER A 62 28.28 25.51 2.70
CA SER A 62 27.16 26.45 2.79
C SER A 62 26.11 26.25 1.70
N PHE A 63 26.53 25.95 0.46
CA PHE A 63 25.60 25.72 -0.65
C PHE A 63 25.05 24.30 -0.73
N PHE A 64 25.90 23.31 -0.46
CA PHE A 64 25.62 21.90 -0.76
C PHE A 64 25.23 21.06 0.45
N ALA A 65 25.25 21.61 1.68
CA ALA A 65 24.71 20.92 2.85
C ALA A 65 23.21 20.60 2.67
N ILE A 66 22.82 19.40 3.11
CA ILE A 66 21.42 18.96 3.14
C ILE A 66 20.71 19.73 4.25
N SER A 67 19.79 20.61 3.87
CA SER A 67 19.03 21.41 4.83
C SER A 67 17.68 20.84 5.17
N TYR A 68 17.12 20.00 4.32
CA TYR A 68 15.84 19.36 4.57
C TYR A 68 15.87 17.91 4.10
N GLU A 69 15.24 17.04 4.88
CA GLU A 69 14.75 15.77 4.39
C GLU A 69 13.23 15.81 4.41
N LYS A 70 12.60 15.27 3.38
CA LYS A 70 11.14 15.25 3.22
C LYS A 70 10.67 13.83 2.91
N ILE A 71 9.61 13.42 3.60
CA ILE A 71 8.80 12.26 3.25
C ILE A 71 7.45 12.79 2.76
N THR A 72 7.07 12.48 1.54
CA THR A 72 5.74 12.77 0.99
C THR A 72 4.98 11.46 0.85
N ILE A 73 3.90 11.31 1.58
CA ILE A 73 3.05 10.12 1.57
C ILE A 73 1.91 10.40 0.59
N LYS A 74 1.79 9.55 -0.42
CA LYS A 74 0.69 9.54 -1.40
C LYS A 74 -0.11 8.24 -1.24
N GLU A 75 -1.10 8.05 -2.10
CA GLU A 75 -2.03 6.91 -2.03
C GLU A 75 -1.33 5.55 -2.02
N ASN A 76 -0.41 5.30 -2.97
CA ASN A 76 0.22 4.00 -3.18
C ASN A 76 1.76 3.99 -3.02
N TYR A 77 2.39 5.14 -2.78
CA TYR A 77 3.83 5.23 -2.55
C TYR A 77 4.21 6.38 -1.62
N ILE A 78 5.45 6.30 -1.14
CA ILE A 78 6.13 7.35 -0.39
C ILE A 78 7.29 7.88 -1.23
N LEU A 79 7.47 9.20 -1.26
CA LEU A 79 8.61 9.87 -1.86
C LEU A 79 9.54 10.36 -0.76
N LEU A 80 10.78 9.87 -0.74
CA LEU A 80 11.82 10.29 0.19
C LEU A 80 12.82 11.20 -0.53
N GLU A 81 12.96 12.43 -0.06
CA GLU A 81 13.79 13.45 -0.70
C GLU A 81 14.78 14.09 0.28
N ALA A 82 16.00 14.36 -0.20
CA ALA A 82 16.98 15.20 0.49
C ALA A 82 17.23 16.46 -0.34
N ILE A 83 17.06 17.62 0.31
CA ILE A 83 17.07 18.94 -0.32
C ILE A 83 18.19 19.77 0.28
N ARG A 84 19.05 20.29 -0.59
CA ARG A 84 20.20 21.13 -0.24
C ARG A 84 19.80 22.57 0.08
N ASN A 85 20.71 23.32 0.70
CA ASN A 85 20.50 24.73 1.04
C ASN A 85 20.14 25.61 -0.17
N ASN A 86 20.71 25.31 -1.33
CA ASN A 86 20.39 25.97 -2.59
C ASN A 86 19.04 25.54 -3.20
N LYS A 87 18.21 24.77 -2.47
CA LYS A 87 16.91 24.21 -2.88
C LYS A 87 16.97 23.12 -3.96
N SER A 88 18.16 22.66 -4.37
CA SER A 88 18.27 21.51 -5.28
C SER A 88 17.99 20.20 -4.54
N ILE A 89 17.23 19.31 -5.19
CA ILE A 89 17.01 17.95 -4.72
C ILE A 89 18.25 17.13 -5.08
N CYS A 90 18.96 16.60 -4.09
CA CYS A 90 20.16 15.80 -4.33
C CYS A 90 19.92 14.29 -4.23
N TYR A 91 18.79 13.91 -3.64
CA TYR A 91 18.34 12.54 -3.53
C TYR A 91 16.82 12.53 -3.57
N SER A 92 16.24 11.66 -4.38
CA SER A 92 14.80 11.43 -4.46
C SER A 92 14.59 9.96 -4.74
N GLN A 93 13.81 9.28 -3.91
CA GLN A 93 13.49 7.87 -4.08
C GLN A 93 12.00 7.63 -3.85
N LYS A 94 11.42 6.89 -4.78
CA LYS A 94 10.04 6.43 -4.73
C LYS A 94 10.01 5.04 -4.12
N ILE A 95 9.20 4.86 -3.08
CA ILE A 95 9.07 3.60 -2.34
C ILE A 95 7.58 3.22 -2.37
N PHE A 96 7.24 2.11 -3.02
CA PHE A 96 5.86 1.65 -3.05
C PHE A 96 5.44 1.10 -1.69
N LEU A 97 4.18 1.31 -1.30
CA LEU A 97 3.70 0.92 0.04
C LEU A 97 3.63 -0.61 0.23
N ASP A 98 3.44 -1.38 -0.84
CA ASP A 98 3.42 -2.85 -0.79
C ASP A 98 4.82 -3.46 -0.60
N GLU A 99 5.86 -2.83 -1.14
CA GLU A 99 7.25 -3.25 -0.98
C GLU A 99 7.81 -3.04 0.43
N ILE A 100 7.13 -2.23 1.26
CA ILE A 100 7.57 -1.95 2.63
C ILE A 100 7.31 -3.17 3.52
N ASN A 101 8.39 -3.73 4.05
CA ASN A 101 8.38 -4.84 4.97
C ASN A 101 8.31 -4.36 6.42
N LYS A 102 9.15 -3.39 6.77
CA LYS A 102 9.32 -2.94 8.15
C LYS A 102 9.71 -1.48 8.21
N ILE A 103 9.16 -0.77 9.19
CA ILE A 103 9.59 0.57 9.56
C ILE A 103 10.05 0.51 11.02
N TYR A 104 11.26 1.00 11.30
CA TYR A 104 11.83 0.91 12.64
C TYR A 104 12.81 2.04 12.96
N PHE A 105 12.98 2.28 14.26
CA PHE A 105 13.98 3.20 14.78
C PHE A 105 15.34 2.51 14.87
N LYS A 106 16.38 3.15 14.33
CA LYS A 106 17.76 2.69 14.49
C LYS A 106 18.59 3.79 15.15
N SER A 107 19.17 3.46 16.29
CA SER A 107 20.32 4.18 16.84
C SER A 107 21.59 3.38 16.53
N SER A 108 22.59 4.02 15.94
CA SER A 108 23.92 3.44 15.76
C SER A 108 24.93 4.11 16.69
N PHE A 109 25.74 3.28 17.35
CA PHE A 109 26.87 3.68 18.18
C PHE A 109 28.17 3.20 17.54
N TRP A 110 29.24 3.97 17.72
CA TRP A 110 30.61 3.49 17.50
C TRP A 110 31.03 2.59 18.68
N GLY A 111 30.66 1.29 18.63
CA GLY A 111 31.33 0.19 19.37
C GLY A 111 31.06 -0.02 20.87
N GLY A 112 29.85 -0.42 21.29
CA GLY A 112 29.52 -0.67 22.71
C GLY A 112 28.02 -0.55 23.07
N ARG A 113 27.49 -1.55 23.78
CA ARG A 113 26.16 -1.53 24.42
C ARG A 113 26.19 -0.59 25.63
N LEU A 114 25.13 0.18 25.85
CA LEU A 114 24.73 0.57 27.20
C LEU A 114 23.24 0.92 27.29
N ASP A 115 22.75 0.72 28.50
CA ASP A 115 21.38 0.53 28.98
C ASP A 115 20.42 1.70 28.70
N LEU A 116 19.12 1.39 28.77
CA LEU A 116 17.91 2.17 28.44
C LEU A 116 17.75 3.56 29.13
N LEU A 117 18.74 4.07 29.86
CA LEU A 117 18.58 5.21 30.78
C LEU A 117 19.44 6.45 30.50
N THR A 118 20.28 6.48 29.46
CA THR A 118 21.08 7.66 29.08
C THR A 118 20.75 8.16 27.68
N TYR A 119 19.51 8.62 27.50
CA TYR A 119 19.01 9.19 26.24
C TYR A 119 19.51 10.62 25.95
N SER A 120 20.24 11.27 26.86
CA SER A 120 20.34 12.73 26.87
C SER A 120 21.70 13.35 26.51
N ILE A 121 22.82 12.61 26.40
CA ILE A 121 24.16 13.28 26.37
C ILE A 121 25.15 12.76 25.29
N VAL A 122 24.87 11.67 24.57
CA VAL A 122 25.84 11.10 23.62
C VAL A 122 25.31 11.16 22.18
N THR A 123 26.15 11.56 21.22
CA THR A 123 25.83 11.74 19.80
C THR A 123 25.55 10.40 19.12
N PHE A 124 24.33 9.88 19.32
CA PHE A 124 23.81 8.75 18.58
C PHE A 124 23.29 9.21 17.22
N ASP A 125 23.81 8.61 16.18
CA ASP A 125 23.26 8.71 14.84
C ASP A 125 21.92 7.95 14.85
N ARG A 126 20.82 8.72 15.04
CA ARG A 126 19.44 8.22 15.14
C ARG A 126 18.72 8.42 13.81
N TYR A 127 18.01 7.39 13.34
CA TYR A 127 17.28 7.43 12.08
C TYR A 127 15.99 6.63 12.15
N LEU A 128 14.99 7.07 11.40
CA LEU A 128 13.90 6.21 10.94
C LEU A 128 14.41 5.39 9.75
N LYS A 129 14.19 4.07 9.78
CA LYS A 129 14.54 3.14 8.71
C LYS A 129 13.28 2.59 8.08
N ILE A 130 13.24 2.60 6.75
CA ILE A 130 12.19 1.97 5.94
C ILE A 130 12.87 0.84 5.18
N GLU A 131 12.54 -0.39 5.53
CA GLU A 131 13.07 -1.60 4.94
C GLU A 131 12.09 -2.12 3.90
N THR A 132 12.57 -2.21 2.65
CA THR A 132 11.87 -2.87 1.56
C THR A 132 12.46 -4.25 1.29
N THR A 133 11.92 -4.97 0.32
CA THR A 133 12.46 -6.24 -0.18
C THR A 133 13.91 -6.14 -0.64
N GLU A 134 14.30 -5.04 -1.26
CA GLU A 134 15.64 -4.88 -1.85
C GLU A 134 16.58 -4.01 -1.02
N LYS A 135 16.06 -2.94 -0.39
CA LYS A 135 16.89 -1.85 0.13
C LYS A 135 16.35 -1.31 1.45
N THR A 136 17.24 -0.68 2.21
CA THR A 136 16.86 0.05 3.43
C THR A 136 17.11 1.54 3.24
N TYR A 137 16.05 2.32 3.38
CA TYR A 137 16.07 3.77 3.31
C TYR A 137 16.16 4.38 4.71
N SER A 138 16.71 5.60 4.79
CA SER A 138 16.95 6.29 6.05
C SER A 138 16.36 7.69 5.98
N PHE A 139 15.72 8.11 7.07
CA PHE A 139 15.17 9.44 7.22
C PHE A 139 15.45 9.99 8.61
N GLY A 140 15.66 11.29 8.69
CA GLY A 140 15.72 12.04 9.93
C GLY A 140 16.98 11.74 10.70
N LYS A 141 18.17 12.03 10.14
CA LYS A 141 19.39 12.06 10.96
C LYS A 141 19.16 12.84 12.27
N GLU A 142 19.54 12.22 13.39
CA GLU A 142 19.38 12.73 14.76
C GLU A 142 17.91 12.99 15.18
N ILE A 143 16.95 12.31 14.54
CA ILE A 143 15.53 12.38 14.89
C ILE A 143 15.29 12.07 16.38
N ASP A 144 14.39 12.83 17.00
CA ASP A 144 13.94 12.57 18.35
C ASP A 144 13.06 11.31 18.39
N TYR A 145 13.07 10.58 19.50
CA TYR A 145 12.27 9.38 19.64
C TYR A 145 10.76 9.66 19.62
N GLU A 146 10.31 10.77 20.21
CA GLU A 146 8.89 11.16 20.18
C GLU A 146 8.42 11.51 18.77
N ASP A 147 9.27 12.23 18.04
CA ASP A 147 9.06 12.58 16.65
C ASP A 147 9.04 11.32 15.76
N TYR A 148 9.94 10.38 16.01
CA TYR A 148 9.92 9.06 15.38
C TYR A 148 8.58 8.35 15.61
N LEU A 149 8.08 8.28 16.85
CA LEU A 149 6.83 7.57 17.15
C LEU A 149 5.65 8.16 16.38
N LYS A 150 5.57 9.49 16.27
CA LYS A 150 4.53 10.19 15.49
C LYS A 150 4.60 9.79 14.01
N ILE A 151 5.78 9.86 13.42
CA ILE A 151 5.98 9.54 12.00
C ILE A 151 5.72 8.06 11.73
N ASN A 152 6.26 7.19 12.59
CA ASN A 152 6.12 5.75 12.46
C ASN A 152 4.66 5.31 12.51
N LYS A 153 3.86 5.91 13.40
CA LYS A 153 2.41 5.66 13.46
C LYS A 153 1.73 5.99 12.13
N ILE A 154 1.98 7.19 11.59
CA ILE A 154 1.40 7.64 10.32
C ILE A 154 1.76 6.68 9.17
N LEU A 155 3.03 6.30 9.06
CA LEU A 155 3.50 5.43 7.99
C LEU A 155 2.94 4.01 8.10
N ILE A 156 2.93 3.42 9.31
CA ILE A 156 2.39 2.08 9.53
C ILE A 156 0.89 2.03 9.21
N ASP A 157 0.14 3.03 9.66
CA ASP A 157 -1.30 3.07 9.42
C ASP A 157 -1.59 3.18 7.91
N LYS A 158 -0.83 4.00 7.17
CA LYS A 158 -0.97 4.11 5.71
C LYS A 158 -0.59 2.83 4.95
N VAL A 159 0.51 2.17 5.34
CA VAL A 159 0.91 0.89 4.73
C VAL A 159 -0.13 -0.19 4.99
N ARG A 160 -0.71 -0.22 6.19
CA ARG A 160 -1.76 -1.19 6.54
C ARG A 160 -3.03 -0.97 5.73
N GLU A 161 -3.50 0.28 5.65
CA GLU A 161 -4.66 0.67 4.86
C GLU A 161 -4.50 0.23 3.40
N TYR A 162 -3.39 0.61 2.77
CA TYR A 162 -3.11 0.26 1.38
C TYR A 162 -3.05 -1.26 1.13
N LYS A 163 -2.39 -2.03 2.01
CA LYS A 163 -2.33 -3.49 1.87
C LYS A 163 -3.71 -4.14 2.01
N ALA A 164 -4.58 -3.61 2.87
CA ALA A 164 -5.94 -4.10 3.02
C ALA A 164 -6.79 -3.79 1.78
N GLU A 165 -6.72 -2.56 1.25
CA GLU A 165 -7.39 -2.15 0.02
C GLU A 165 -6.95 -2.99 -1.18
N LYS A 166 -5.64 -3.24 -1.31
CA LYS A 166 -5.09 -4.08 -2.37
C LYS A 166 -5.64 -5.50 -2.34
N ILE A 167 -5.77 -6.11 -1.16
CA ILE A 167 -6.35 -7.47 -1.02
C ILE A 167 -7.81 -7.50 -1.49
N ILE A 168 -8.59 -6.46 -1.17
CA ILE A 168 -9.99 -6.37 -1.60
C ILE A 168 -10.06 -6.24 -3.12
N LEU A 169 -9.26 -5.33 -3.69
CA LEU A 169 -9.20 -5.12 -5.14
C LEU A 169 -8.76 -6.38 -5.90
N ASP A 170 -7.73 -7.08 -5.41
CA ASP A 170 -7.25 -8.32 -6.02
C ASP A 170 -8.35 -9.41 -5.98
N LYS A 171 -9.14 -9.48 -4.90
CA LYS A 171 -10.27 -10.40 -4.79
C LYS A 171 -11.41 -10.05 -5.75
N GLU A 172 -11.69 -8.76 -5.94
CA GLU A 172 -12.69 -8.29 -6.91
C GLU A 172 -12.24 -8.58 -8.34
N ARG A 173 -10.98 -8.28 -8.68
CA ARG A 173 -10.44 -8.56 -10.02
C ARG A 173 -10.41 -10.04 -10.35
N ASN A 174 -10.01 -10.90 -9.40
CA ASN A 174 -10.04 -12.34 -9.61
C ASN A 174 -11.46 -12.85 -9.88
N ARG A 175 -12.48 -12.29 -9.21
CA ARG A 175 -13.90 -12.62 -9.49
C ARG A 175 -14.34 -12.14 -10.86
N GLU A 176 -13.91 -10.95 -11.29
CA GLU A 176 -14.19 -10.44 -12.63
C GLU A 176 -13.54 -11.30 -13.71
N GLU A 177 -12.29 -11.74 -13.50
CA GLU A 177 -11.57 -12.65 -14.41
C GLU A 177 -12.25 -14.03 -14.48
N GLU A 178 -12.68 -14.61 -13.34
CA GLU A 178 -13.46 -15.85 -13.29
C GLU A 178 -14.79 -15.72 -14.06
N LEU A 179 -15.49 -14.59 -13.87
CA LEU A 179 -16.70 -14.26 -14.60
C LEU A 179 -16.47 -14.15 -16.10
N GLU A 180 -15.46 -13.40 -16.52
CA GLU A 180 -15.11 -13.22 -17.93
C GLU A 180 -14.72 -14.55 -18.60
N ALA A 181 -13.93 -15.38 -17.91
CA ALA A 181 -13.58 -16.72 -18.36
C ALA A 181 -14.84 -17.57 -18.59
N MET A 182 -15.81 -17.52 -17.67
CA MET A 182 -17.09 -18.20 -17.85
C MET A 182 -17.90 -17.61 -19.01
N TYR A 183 -17.98 -16.29 -19.18
CA TYR A 183 -18.69 -15.69 -20.32
C TYR A 183 -18.13 -16.16 -21.68
N ASN A 184 -16.83 -16.40 -21.77
CA ASN A 184 -16.16 -16.88 -22.98
C ASN A 184 -16.43 -18.36 -23.30
N LEU A 185 -17.00 -19.14 -22.38
CA LEU A 185 -17.39 -20.55 -22.63
C LEU A 185 -18.63 -20.64 -23.54
N GLY A 186 -18.84 -21.80 -24.15
CA GLY A 186 -20.08 -22.07 -24.91
C GLY A 186 -21.32 -22.13 -24.01
N ILE A 187 -22.52 -21.92 -24.57
CA ILE A 187 -23.80 -21.91 -23.82
C ILE A 187 -23.98 -23.16 -22.93
N GLU A 188 -23.64 -24.34 -23.45
CA GLU A 188 -23.76 -25.61 -22.74
C GLU A 188 -22.75 -25.76 -21.60
N GLU A 189 -21.51 -25.33 -21.81
CA GLU A 189 -20.44 -25.37 -20.81
C GLU A 189 -20.74 -24.39 -19.67
N ARG A 190 -21.17 -23.16 -19.99
CA ARG A 190 -21.63 -22.17 -19.00
C ARG A 190 -22.78 -22.68 -18.16
N TYR A 191 -23.74 -23.37 -18.79
CA TYR A 191 -24.86 -23.95 -18.06
C TYR A 191 -24.37 -24.93 -16.99
N ILE A 192 -23.45 -25.84 -17.34
CA ILE A 192 -22.89 -26.82 -16.40
C ILE A 192 -22.11 -26.12 -15.28
N GLU A 193 -21.28 -25.13 -15.59
CA GLU A 193 -20.55 -24.35 -14.58
C GLU A 193 -21.48 -23.64 -13.59
N ILE A 194 -22.57 -23.04 -14.07
CA ILE A 194 -23.57 -22.41 -13.20
C ILE A 194 -24.22 -23.46 -12.28
N LEU A 195 -24.60 -24.62 -12.79
CA LEU A 195 -25.18 -25.68 -11.95
C LEU A 195 -24.20 -26.16 -10.88
N ASN A 196 -22.93 -26.33 -11.23
CA ASN A 196 -21.87 -26.67 -10.28
C ASN A 196 -21.74 -25.60 -9.19
N ALA A 197 -21.71 -24.31 -9.56
CA ALA A 197 -21.67 -23.21 -8.61
C ALA A 197 -22.89 -23.19 -7.66
N ILE A 198 -24.10 -23.48 -8.14
CA ILE A 198 -25.31 -23.59 -7.29
C ILE A 198 -25.13 -24.69 -6.24
N ILE A 199 -24.55 -25.84 -6.64
CA ILE A 199 -24.32 -26.98 -5.74
C ILE A 199 -23.22 -26.66 -4.73
N ASP A 200 -22.14 -26.01 -5.16
CA ASP A 200 -20.97 -25.73 -4.31
C ASP A 200 -21.21 -24.59 -3.31
N GLU A 201 -21.90 -23.53 -3.73
CA GLU A 201 -22.21 -22.39 -2.87
C GLU A 201 -23.52 -22.56 -2.07
N GLU A 202 -24.35 -23.55 -2.45
CA GLU A 202 -25.70 -23.79 -1.92
C GLU A 202 -26.58 -22.52 -1.93
N LYS A 203 -26.32 -21.61 -2.87
CA LYS A 203 -26.98 -20.31 -3.00
C LYS A 203 -27.19 -19.98 -4.47
N LEU A 204 -28.26 -19.23 -4.74
CA LEU A 204 -28.54 -18.71 -6.06
C LEU A 204 -29.36 -17.43 -6.00
N PHE A 205 -29.32 -16.68 -7.08
CA PHE A 205 -30.12 -15.49 -7.31
C PHE A 205 -31.29 -15.83 -8.22
N ILE A 206 -32.49 -15.44 -7.80
CA ILE A 206 -33.71 -15.59 -8.60
C ILE A 206 -34.24 -14.22 -8.94
N SER A 207 -34.47 -13.96 -10.23
CA SER A 207 -35.27 -12.84 -10.69
C SER A 207 -36.52 -13.37 -11.42
N LYS A 208 -37.68 -12.80 -11.11
CA LYS A 208 -38.94 -13.15 -11.74
C LYS A 208 -39.29 -12.08 -12.77
N LYS A 209 -39.19 -12.41 -14.07
CA LYS A 209 -39.64 -11.54 -15.16
C LYS A 209 -40.92 -12.11 -15.75
N GLU A 210 -42.05 -11.45 -15.46
CA GLU A 210 -43.38 -11.78 -15.99
C GLU A 210 -43.78 -13.26 -15.83
N GLU A 211 -43.44 -14.10 -16.82
CA GLU A 211 -43.75 -15.53 -16.87
C GLU A 211 -42.55 -16.48 -16.74
N ASN A 212 -41.32 -15.95 -16.78
CA ASN A 212 -40.07 -16.71 -16.77
C ASN A 212 -39.23 -16.42 -15.53
N PHE A 213 -38.47 -17.43 -15.09
CA PHE A 213 -37.47 -17.31 -14.03
C PHE A 213 -36.10 -17.07 -14.66
N LEU A 214 -35.32 -16.16 -14.07
CA LEU A 214 -33.89 -16.03 -14.34
C LEU A 214 -33.15 -16.55 -13.11
N ILE A 215 -32.27 -17.54 -13.31
CA ILE A 215 -31.40 -18.08 -12.28
C ILE A 215 -29.95 -17.75 -12.62
N ASP A 216 -29.26 -17.24 -11.63
CA ASP A 216 -27.87 -16.85 -11.68
C ASP A 216 -27.20 -17.21 -10.34
N THR A 217 -25.88 -17.38 -10.32
CA THR A 217 -25.08 -17.62 -9.12
C THR A 217 -24.20 -16.44 -8.75
N ILE A 218 -23.86 -15.55 -9.70
CA ILE A 218 -22.79 -14.58 -9.48
C ILE A 218 -23.27 -13.14 -9.65
N ASN A 219 -24.12 -12.86 -10.64
CA ASN A 219 -24.48 -11.48 -10.92
C ASN A 219 -25.74 -11.04 -10.15
N LYS A 220 -25.54 -10.13 -9.20
CA LYS A 220 -26.64 -9.47 -8.51
C LYS A 220 -27.27 -8.43 -9.44
N SER A 221 -28.18 -8.88 -10.30
CA SER A 221 -29.09 -7.94 -10.97
C SER A 221 -29.82 -7.11 -9.89
N LYS A 222 -30.13 -5.84 -10.18
CA LYS A 222 -30.82 -4.96 -9.21
C LYS A 222 -32.14 -5.54 -8.69
N ASP A 223 -32.75 -6.46 -9.45
CA ASP A 223 -34.05 -7.07 -9.17
C ASP A 223 -33.99 -8.54 -8.71
N SER A 224 -32.80 -9.10 -8.47
CA SER A 224 -32.65 -10.49 -8.02
C SER A 224 -32.63 -10.64 -6.51
N GLN A 225 -33.30 -11.68 -6.00
CA GLN A 225 -33.29 -12.08 -4.60
C GLN A 225 -32.30 -13.23 -4.40
N GLU A 226 -31.37 -13.08 -3.45
CA GLU A 226 -30.54 -14.19 -2.97
C GLU A 226 -31.44 -15.20 -2.24
N ARG A 227 -31.33 -16.46 -2.60
CA ARG A 227 -32.06 -17.58 -2.01
C ARG A 227 -31.08 -18.71 -1.72
N ASP A 228 -31.27 -19.31 -0.56
CA ASP A 228 -30.67 -20.60 -0.25
C ASP A 228 -31.17 -21.67 -1.24
N PHE A 229 -30.26 -22.50 -1.74
CA PHE A 229 -30.56 -23.51 -2.75
C PHE A 229 -31.60 -24.52 -2.26
N TYR A 230 -31.54 -24.94 -0.99
CA TYR A 230 -32.51 -25.88 -0.43
C TYR A 230 -33.91 -25.28 -0.38
N VAL A 231 -34.01 -24.01 0.02
CA VAL A 231 -35.28 -23.27 -0.01
C VAL A 231 -35.81 -23.18 -1.44
N PHE A 232 -34.97 -22.82 -2.41
CA PHE A 232 -35.36 -22.79 -3.82
C PHE A 232 -35.84 -24.16 -4.32
N TYR A 233 -35.12 -25.23 -3.96
CA TYR A 233 -35.43 -26.58 -4.39
C TYR A 233 -36.80 -27.04 -3.88
N VAL A 234 -37.12 -26.74 -2.62
CA VAL A 234 -38.43 -27.07 -2.02
C VAL A 234 -39.54 -26.18 -2.58
N ASP A 235 -39.30 -24.87 -2.68
CA ASP A 235 -40.34 -23.91 -3.04
C ASP A 235 -40.69 -23.87 -4.53
N TYR A 236 -39.75 -24.23 -5.41
CA TYR A 236 -39.90 -24.15 -6.86
C TYR A 236 -39.70 -25.51 -7.54
N LEU A 237 -38.53 -26.14 -7.40
CA LEU A 237 -38.21 -27.37 -8.14
C LEU A 237 -39.05 -28.59 -7.71
N SER A 238 -39.56 -28.60 -6.49
CA SER A 238 -40.32 -29.74 -5.95
C SER A 238 -41.83 -29.66 -6.20
N LYS A 239 -42.35 -28.50 -6.64
CA LYS A 239 -43.79 -28.32 -6.84
C LYS A 239 -44.19 -28.54 -8.29
N LYS A 240 -45.24 -29.34 -8.49
CA LYS A 240 -45.80 -29.66 -9.81
C LYS A 240 -46.26 -28.43 -10.60
N GLU A 241 -46.69 -27.37 -9.93
CA GLU A 241 -47.13 -26.12 -10.56
C GLU A 241 -46.01 -25.40 -11.34
N TYR A 242 -44.74 -25.65 -11.00
CA TYR A 242 -43.59 -25.03 -11.64
C TYR A 242 -42.90 -25.93 -12.66
N GLU A 243 -43.19 -27.23 -12.75
CA GLU A 243 -42.45 -28.19 -13.58
C GLU A 243 -42.28 -27.76 -15.04
N ASN A 244 -43.35 -27.22 -15.63
CA ASN A 244 -43.40 -26.77 -17.03
C ASN A 244 -43.02 -25.30 -17.21
N LYS A 245 -42.68 -24.57 -16.14
CA LYS A 245 -42.24 -23.19 -16.23
C LYS A 245 -40.84 -23.14 -16.84
N LYS A 246 -40.66 -22.22 -17.77
CA LYS A 246 -39.38 -21.94 -18.39
C LYS A 246 -38.50 -21.15 -17.43
N VAL A 247 -37.24 -21.53 -17.39
CA VAL A 247 -36.20 -20.88 -16.62
C VAL A 247 -35.00 -20.65 -17.52
N LEU A 248 -34.49 -19.44 -17.48
CA LEU A 248 -33.29 -19.03 -18.16
C LEU A 248 -32.15 -19.09 -17.14
N VAL A 249 -31.16 -19.93 -17.38
CA VAL A 249 -29.99 -20.10 -16.52
C VAL A 249 -28.81 -19.40 -17.19
N GLY A 250 -28.34 -18.30 -16.59
CA GLY A 250 -27.28 -17.48 -17.19
C GLY A 250 -27.08 -16.12 -16.52
N TYR A 251 -25.89 -15.56 -16.71
CA TYR A 251 -25.36 -14.44 -15.92
C TYR A 251 -25.97 -13.04 -16.15
N ASN A 252 -26.89 -12.88 -17.12
CA ASN A 252 -27.51 -11.59 -17.45
C ASN A 252 -28.82 -11.71 -18.26
N GLY A 253 -29.36 -12.92 -18.44
CA GLY A 253 -30.61 -13.15 -19.17
C GLY A 253 -30.60 -12.89 -20.69
N VAL A 254 -29.43 -12.61 -21.30
CA VAL A 254 -29.28 -12.47 -22.76
C VAL A 254 -28.70 -13.73 -23.40
N ASP A 255 -27.69 -14.35 -22.76
CA ASP A 255 -26.96 -15.51 -23.30
C ASP A 255 -27.13 -16.79 -22.46
N GLY A 256 -28.22 -16.86 -21.69
CA GLY A 256 -28.54 -17.99 -20.83
C GLY A 256 -29.15 -19.17 -21.58
N LYS A 257 -29.04 -20.37 -21.00
CA LYS A 257 -29.70 -21.57 -21.53
C LYS A 257 -31.14 -21.61 -21.02
N GLU A 258 -32.10 -21.64 -21.94
CA GLU A 258 -33.50 -21.85 -21.60
C GLU A 258 -33.77 -23.34 -21.36
N VAL A 259 -34.26 -23.68 -20.17
CA VAL A 259 -34.68 -25.04 -19.80
C VAL A 259 -36.02 -24.98 -19.05
N THR A 260 -36.65 -26.13 -18.81
CA THR A 260 -37.80 -26.21 -17.89
C THR A 260 -37.34 -26.46 -16.47
N MET A 261 -38.13 -26.09 -15.46
CA MET A 261 -37.81 -26.39 -14.06
C MET A 261 -37.62 -27.89 -13.81
N SER A 262 -38.40 -28.74 -14.49
CA SER A 262 -38.22 -30.20 -14.43
C SER A 262 -36.84 -30.63 -14.96
N LYS A 263 -36.41 -30.04 -16.09
CA LYS A 263 -35.11 -30.33 -16.68
C LYS A 263 -33.95 -29.83 -15.82
N LEU A 264 -34.07 -28.61 -15.29
CA LEU A 264 -33.11 -28.02 -14.36
C LEU A 264 -32.91 -28.90 -13.13
N LYS A 265 -34.01 -29.38 -12.53
CA LYS A 265 -33.97 -30.30 -11.39
C LYS A 265 -33.24 -31.60 -11.71
N GLU A 266 -33.52 -32.19 -12.87
CA GLU A 266 -32.87 -33.42 -13.33
C GLU A 266 -31.36 -33.21 -13.47
N ASP A 267 -30.95 -32.12 -14.12
CA ASP A 267 -29.53 -31.84 -14.38
C ASP A 267 -28.76 -31.55 -13.10
N ILE A 268 -29.34 -30.79 -12.15
CA ILE A 268 -28.73 -30.56 -10.83
C ILE A 268 -28.58 -31.86 -10.05
N ASN A 269 -29.62 -32.71 -10.04
CA ASN A 269 -29.56 -33.98 -9.31
C ASN A 269 -28.51 -34.92 -9.92
N LYS A 270 -28.41 -34.99 -11.25
CA LYS A 270 -27.35 -35.76 -11.92
C LYS A 270 -25.95 -35.31 -11.51
N LEU A 271 -25.67 -34.00 -11.57
CA LEU A 271 -24.36 -33.47 -11.16
C LEU A 271 -24.04 -33.78 -9.69
N ARG A 272 -25.05 -33.69 -8.81
CA ARG A 272 -24.89 -34.01 -7.39
C ARG A 272 -24.66 -35.52 -7.15
N ASP A 273 -25.42 -36.37 -7.83
CA ASP A 273 -25.34 -37.82 -7.72
C ASP A 273 -24.03 -38.36 -8.29
N ASP A 274 -23.58 -37.81 -9.42
CA ASP A 274 -22.27 -38.09 -10.04
C ASP A 274 -21.13 -37.72 -9.06
N ARG A 275 -21.19 -36.54 -8.42
CA ARG A 275 -20.21 -36.15 -7.38
C ARG A 275 -20.27 -37.05 -6.14
N SER A 276 -21.45 -37.56 -5.77
CA SER A 276 -21.64 -38.45 -4.63
C SER A 276 -21.12 -39.87 -4.89
N THR A 277 -21.00 -40.29 -6.14
CA THR A 277 -20.48 -41.63 -6.49
C THR A 277 -18.96 -41.71 -6.49
N PHE A 278 -18.26 -40.57 -6.48
CA PHE A 278 -16.79 -40.47 -6.41
C PHE A 278 -16.24 -40.11 -5.01
N LYS A 279 -17.08 -40.07 -3.97
CA LYS A 279 -16.70 -39.93 -2.56
C LYS A 279 -16.77 -41.27 -1.83
#